data_AF-A0A961I7G2-F1
#
_entry.id   AF-A0A961I7G2-F1
#
_cell.length_a   1.000
_cell.length_b   1.000
_cell.length_c   1.000
_cell.angle_alpha   90.00
_cell.angle_beta   90.00
_cell.angle_gamma   90.00
#
_symmetry.space_group_name_H-M   'P 1'
#
loop_
_entity.id
_entity.type
_entity.pdbx_description
1 polymer ?
#
loop_
_entity_poly.entity_id
_entity_poly.type
_entity_poly.pdbx_seq_one_letter_code
_entity_poly.pdbx_strand_id
1 'polypeptide(L)'
;MNTGTAELPAPPDFRSTPTIDQVGAEELTRRFQRRSIKKEAKVQGLKMALNMIDLTTLEGMDTSGKVRQMCYKARHLHDALPDLPTVAAVCVYPTFVRDAKRALEGSPIKVASVATAFPSGHSREDLREDEVRFAVAEGADEVDMVINRGRFLKGDYNAVYDEVARTKAACGNARLKVILETGELGTLDRVRRASDIAM
;
A
#
# COMPACT_ATOMS: atom_id res chain seq x y z
N MET A 1 23.20 -2.84 -25.38
CA MET A 1 22.57 -1.64 -24.79
C MET A 1 21.22 -1.47 -25.47
N ASN A 2 20.15 -1.91 -24.81
CA ASN A 2 18.79 -1.73 -25.31
C ASN A 2 18.15 -0.66 -24.43
N THR A 3 18.33 0.61 -24.76
CA THR A 3 17.65 1.74 -24.10
C THR A 3 16.25 1.88 -24.69
N GLY A 4 15.49 0.78 -24.69
CA GLY A 4 14.07 0.82 -25.02
C GLY A 4 13.36 1.51 -23.87
N THR A 5 13.09 2.80 -23.99
CA THR A 5 12.07 3.46 -23.18
C THR A 5 10.77 2.75 -23.50
N ALA A 6 10.36 1.80 -22.65
CA ALA A 6 9.03 1.22 -22.75
C ALA A 6 8.04 2.40 -22.74
N GLU A 7 7.26 2.54 -23.81
CA GLU A 7 6.19 3.53 -23.84
C GLU A 7 5.27 3.27 -22.65
N LEU A 8 5.06 4.30 -21.84
CA LEU A 8 4.13 4.22 -20.73
C LEU A 8 2.71 4.03 -21.32
N PRO A 9 1.82 3.31 -20.63
CA PRO A 9 0.44 3.18 -21.09
C PRO A 9 -0.22 4.57 -21.13
N ALA A 10 -1.31 4.72 -21.89
CA ALA A 10 -1.98 6.01 -21.99
C ALA A 10 -2.66 6.36 -20.64
N PRO A 11 -2.64 7.65 -20.23
CA PRO A 11 -3.33 8.06 -19.02
C PRO A 11 -4.85 7.85 -19.15
N PRO A 12 -5.58 7.66 -18.03
CA PRO A 12 -7.02 7.44 -18.04
C PRO A 12 -7.80 8.61 -18.63
N ASP A 13 -8.83 8.32 -19.44
CA ASP A 13 -9.76 9.32 -19.95
C ASP A 13 -10.85 9.64 -18.92
N PHE A 14 -10.66 10.74 -18.18
CA PHE A 14 -11.59 11.16 -17.13
C PHE A 14 -12.97 11.59 -17.62
N ARG A 15 -13.20 11.75 -18.93
CA ARG A 15 -14.56 12.00 -19.46
C ARG A 15 -15.47 10.79 -19.25
N SER A 16 -14.88 9.61 -19.08
CA SER A 16 -15.58 8.36 -18.80
C SER A 16 -15.69 8.03 -17.31
N THR A 17 -15.00 8.79 -16.43
CA THR A 17 -15.02 8.54 -14.98
C THR A 17 -16.39 8.94 -14.41
N PRO A 18 -17.12 8.02 -13.76
CA PRO A 18 -18.40 8.35 -13.15
C PRO A 18 -18.23 9.29 -11.96
N THR A 19 -19.16 10.23 -11.81
CA THR A 19 -19.29 11.02 -10.58
C THR A 19 -19.78 10.15 -9.43
N ILE A 20 -19.34 10.45 -8.22
CA ILE A 20 -19.70 9.68 -7.04
C ILE A 20 -20.92 10.30 -6.35
N ASP A 21 -22.00 9.52 -6.23
CA ASP A 21 -23.13 9.85 -5.37
C ASP A 21 -22.73 9.67 -3.90
N GLN A 22 -22.32 10.78 -3.29
CA GLN A 22 -21.89 10.80 -1.90
C GLN A 22 -23.04 10.43 -0.94
N VAL A 23 -24.27 10.87 -1.21
CA VAL A 23 -25.43 10.58 -0.34
C VAL A 23 -25.72 9.09 -0.36
N GLY A 24 -25.73 8.48 -1.54
CA GLY A 24 -25.87 7.04 -1.71
C GLY A 24 -24.75 6.25 -1.03
N ALA A 25 -23.49 6.67 -1.16
CA ALA A 25 -22.35 6.03 -0.50
C ALA A 25 -22.47 6.05 1.03
N GLU A 26 -22.86 7.19 1.60
CA GLU A 26 -23.09 7.34 3.04
C GLU A 26 -24.29 6.50 3.54
N GLU A 27 -25.37 6.44 2.76
CA GLU A 27 -26.52 5.60 3.09
C GLU A 27 -26.17 4.12 3.10
N LEU A 28 -25.44 3.64 2.08
CA LEU A 28 -24.94 2.28 2.00
C LEU A 28 -24.07 1.93 3.21
N THR A 29 -23.16 2.83 3.58
CA THR A 29 -22.29 2.66 4.76
C THR A 29 -23.10 2.52 6.05
N ARG A 30 -24.08 3.41 6.28
CA ARG A 30 -24.98 3.33 7.43
C ARG A 30 -25.78 2.03 7.45
N ARG A 31 -26.19 1.52 6.29
CA ARG A 31 -26.95 0.27 6.18
C ARG A 31 -26.14 -0.95 6.63
N PHE A 32 -24.84 -1.01 6.30
CA PHE A 32 -23.98 -2.12 6.73
C PHE A 32 -23.81 -2.19 8.25
N GLN A 33 -23.80 -1.05 8.93
CA GLN A 33 -23.62 -0.97 10.39
C GLN A 33 -24.84 -1.46 11.20
N ARG A 34 -26.03 -1.54 10.59
CA ARG A 34 -27.28 -1.89 11.29
C ARG A 34 -27.58 -3.38 11.33
N ARG A 35 -26.82 -4.20 10.61
CA ARG A 35 -27.12 -5.63 10.45
C ARG A 35 -26.29 -6.47 11.41
N SER A 36 -26.96 -7.31 12.20
CA SER A 36 -26.27 -8.32 13.00
C SER A 36 -25.75 -9.45 12.10
N ILE A 37 -24.50 -9.84 12.31
CA ILE A 37 -23.84 -10.94 11.60
C ILE A 37 -23.93 -12.19 12.48
N LYS A 38 -24.26 -13.34 11.87
CA LYS A 38 -24.29 -14.64 12.55
C LYS A 38 -22.91 -14.96 13.15
N LYS A 39 -22.89 -15.73 14.24
CA LYS A 39 -21.65 -16.03 14.97
C LYS A 39 -20.59 -16.67 14.08
N GLU A 40 -20.98 -17.61 13.24
CA GLU A 40 -20.10 -18.37 12.36
C GLU A 40 -19.45 -17.43 11.31
N ALA A 41 -20.27 -16.58 10.70
CA ALA A 41 -19.81 -15.56 9.75
C ALA A 41 -18.89 -14.52 10.41
N LYS A 42 -19.14 -14.14 11.68
CA LYS A 42 -18.22 -13.28 12.45
C LYS A 42 -16.86 -13.94 12.63
N VAL A 43 -16.83 -15.20 13.06
CA VAL A 43 -15.56 -15.93 13.26
C VAL A 43 -14.79 -16.06 11.94
N GLN A 44 -15.46 -16.42 10.85
CA GLN A 44 -14.84 -16.48 9.53
C GLN A 44 -14.30 -15.11 9.10
N GLY A 45 -15.08 -14.04 9.27
CA GLY A 45 -14.67 -12.68 8.94
C GLY A 45 -13.45 -12.21 9.74
N LEU A 46 -13.38 -12.55 11.04
CA LEU A 46 -12.22 -12.24 11.87
C LEU A 46 -10.97 -12.98 11.42
N LYS A 47 -11.08 -14.28 11.10
CA LYS A 47 -9.95 -15.05 10.54
C LYS A 47 -9.50 -14.53 9.17
N MET A 48 -10.44 -14.10 8.34
CA MET A 48 -10.12 -13.47 7.06
C MET A 48 -9.42 -12.13 7.27
N ALA A 49 -9.90 -11.29 8.19
CA ALA A 49 -9.28 -10.02 8.52
C ALA A 49 -7.81 -10.20 8.94
N LEU A 50 -7.51 -11.19 9.78
CA LEU A 50 -6.12 -11.51 10.18
C LEU A 50 -5.22 -11.79 8.96
N ASN A 51 -5.68 -12.56 7.98
CA ASN A 51 -4.95 -12.83 6.73
C ASN A 51 -4.84 -11.64 5.77
N MET A 52 -5.50 -10.52 6.05
CA MET A 52 -5.46 -9.31 5.21
C MET A 52 -4.69 -8.17 5.88
N ILE A 53 -4.09 -8.43 7.05
CA ILE A 53 -3.29 -7.44 7.77
C ILE A 53 -1.89 -7.37 7.16
N ASP A 54 -1.43 -6.16 6.91
CA ASP A 54 0.00 -5.84 6.82
C ASP A 54 0.43 -5.27 8.18
N LEU A 55 1.09 -6.10 9.00
CA LEU A 55 1.48 -5.69 10.35
C LEU A 55 2.62 -4.68 10.26
N THR A 56 2.34 -3.44 10.67
CA THR A 56 3.15 -2.29 10.27
C THR A 56 3.88 -1.66 11.44
N THR A 57 5.13 -1.25 11.23
CA THR A 57 5.83 -0.28 12.06
C THR A 57 6.54 0.72 11.16
N LEU A 58 6.19 2.00 11.32
CA LEU A 58 6.68 3.12 10.52
C LEU A 58 7.01 4.31 11.43
N GLU A 59 7.56 4.02 12.61
CA GLU A 59 7.93 5.05 13.58
C GLU A 59 9.37 5.52 13.31
N GLY A 60 9.62 6.81 13.52
CA GLY A 60 10.98 7.37 13.40
C GLY A 60 11.98 6.81 14.43
N MET A 61 11.48 6.12 15.47
CA MET A 61 12.28 5.44 16.50
C MET A 61 12.43 3.93 16.26
N ASP A 62 12.03 3.43 15.10
CA ASP A 62 12.17 2.02 14.77
C ASP A 62 13.63 1.58 14.76
N THR A 63 13.86 0.36 15.23
CA THR A 63 15.18 -0.29 15.27
C THR A 63 15.05 -1.69 14.70
N SER A 64 16.16 -2.27 14.27
CA SER A 64 16.20 -3.67 13.82
C SER A 64 15.64 -4.63 14.87
N GLY A 65 15.85 -4.36 16.17
CA GLY A 65 15.29 -5.15 17.26
C GLY A 65 13.76 -5.11 17.31
N LYS A 66 13.18 -3.92 17.19
CA LYS A 66 11.73 -3.73 17.15
C LYS A 66 11.10 -4.37 15.92
N VAL A 67 11.71 -4.23 14.75
CA VAL A 67 11.26 -4.87 13.50
C VAL A 67 11.27 -6.39 13.63
N ARG A 68 12.35 -6.98 14.19
CA ARG A 68 12.40 -8.43 14.46
C ARG A 68 11.31 -8.88 15.43
N GLN A 69 11.06 -8.10 16.48
CA GLN A 69 9.98 -8.40 17.44
C GLN A 69 8.60 -8.34 16.77
N MET A 70 8.35 -7.38 15.88
CA MET A 70 7.13 -7.31 15.10
C MET A 70 6.98 -8.52 14.17
N CYS A 71 8.06 -8.94 13.50
CA CYS A 71 8.07 -10.14 12.66
C CYS A 71 7.77 -11.41 13.47
N TYR A 72 8.26 -11.51 14.71
CA TYR A 72 7.89 -12.60 15.61
C TYR A 72 6.37 -12.59 15.90
N LYS A 73 5.79 -11.44 16.24
CA LYS A 73 4.33 -11.32 16.45
C LYS A 73 3.53 -11.65 15.19
N ALA A 74 4.02 -11.29 14.01
CA ALA A 74 3.39 -11.61 12.73
C ALA A 74 3.25 -13.13 12.52
N ARG A 75 4.22 -13.91 13.01
CA ARG A 75 4.22 -15.39 12.99
C ARG A 75 3.44 -16.01 14.15
N HIS A 76 3.32 -15.30 15.26
CA HIS A 76 2.77 -15.79 16.52
C HIS A 76 1.72 -14.81 17.05
N LEU A 77 0.57 -14.74 16.38
CA LEU A 77 -0.46 -13.75 16.69
C LEU A 77 -0.99 -13.87 18.12
N HIS A 78 -1.19 -15.10 18.62
CA HIS A 78 -1.66 -15.31 19.99
C HIS A 78 -1.40 -16.74 20.48
N ASP A 79 -0.71 -16.90 21.60
CA ASP A 79 -0.32 -18.23 22.12
C ASP A 79 -1.50 -19.04 22.66
N ALA A 80 -2.51 -18.39 23.24
CA ALA A 80 -3.68 -19.07 23.82
C ALA A 80 -4.75 -19.49 22.79
N LEU A 81 -4.64 -19.07 21.53
CA LEU A 81 -5.63 -19.35 20.48
C LEU A 81 -4.99 -20.19 19.37
N PRO A 82 -5.21 -21.52 19.37
CA PRO A 82 -4.72 -22.35 18.28
C PRO A 82 -5.45 -22.05 16.97
N ASP A 83 -4.87 -22.45 15.84
CA ASP A 83 -5.46 -22.36 14.50
C ASP A 83 -5.83 -20.94 14.04
N LEU A 84 -5.07 -19.94 14.52
CA LEU A 84 -5.06 -18.62 13.93
C LEU A 84 -4.22 -18.62 12.64
N PRO A 85 -4.66 -17.91 11.60
CA PRO A 85 -3.86 -17.72 10.41
C PRO A 85 -2.70 -16.74 10.67
N THR A 86 -1.77 -16.63 9.72
CA THR A 86 -0.77 -15.55 9.73
C THR A 86 -1.36 -14.24 9.19
N VAL A 87 -0.60 -13.17 9.34
CA VAL A 87 -0.83 -11.92 8.58
C VAL A 87 -0.40 -12.08 7.11
N ALA A 88 -0.82 -11.15 6.24
CA ALA A 88 -0.42 -11.14 4.83
C ALA A 88 1.06 -10.72 4.69
N ALA A 89 1.39 -9.59 5.31
CA ALA A 89 2.71 -9.00 5.25
C ALA A 89 3.12 -8.36 6.58
N VAL A 90 4.39 -7.96 6.66
CA VAL A 90 4.82 -6.85 7.51
C VAL A 90 5.14 -5.65 6.65
N CYS A 91 4.92 -4.44 7.14
CA CYS A 91 5.29 -3.20 6.43
C CYS A 91 6.26 -2.36 7.27
N VAL A 92 7.36 -1.95 6.66
CA VAL A 92 8.48 -1.23 7.30
C VAL A 92 9.04 -0.14 6.40
N TYR A 93 9.93 0.70 6.93
CA TYR A 93 10.75 1.59 6.10
C TYR A 93 11.77 0.81 5.26
N PRO A 94 12.23 1.35 4.10
CA PRO A 94 13.15 0.66 3.20
C PRO A 94 14.41 0.13 3.88
N THR A 95 14.97 0.87 4.84
CA THR A 95 16.19 0.51 5.56
C THR A 95 16.05 -0.74 6.44
N PHE A 96 14.83 -1.15 6.75
CA PHE A 96 14.54 -2.33 7.57
C PHE A 96 14.04 -3.54 6.77
N VAL A 97 13.89 -3.42 5.45
CA VAL A 97 13.41 -4.51 4.59
C VAL A 97 14.27 -5.76 4.77
N ARG A 98 15.60 -5.62 4.70
CA ARG A 98 16.52 -6.76 4.86
C ARG A 98 16.42 -7.42 6.23
N ASP A 99 16.23 -6.63 7.30
CA ASP A 99 16.03 -7.16 8.64
C ASP A 99 14.73 -7.96 8.74
N ALA A 100 13.64 -7.44 8.15
CA ALA A 100 12.35 -8.13 8.10
C ALA A 100 12.43 -9.42 7.26
N LYS A 101 13.07 -9.39 6.09
CA LYS A 101 13.27 -10.58 5.24
C LYS A 101 14.02 -11.69 5.95
N ARG A 102 15.09 -11.34 6.68
CA ARG A 102 15.85 -12.30 7.49
C ARG A 102 15.00 -12.87 8.62
N ALA A 103 14.24 -12.03 9.32
CA ALA A 103 13.39 -12.47 10.43
C ALA A 103 12.23 -13.38 10.00
N LEU A 104 11.76 -13.21 8.77
CA LEU A 104 10.64 -13.97 8.18
C LEU A 104 11.11 -15.07 7.22
N GLU A 105 12.39 -15.44 7.24
CA GLU A 105 12.90 -16.52 6.40
C GLU A 105 12.13 -17.83 6.65
N GLY A 106 11.73 -18.50 5.57
CA GLY A 106 10.90 -19.71 5.60
C GLY A 106 9.41 -19.47 5.95
N SER A 107 8.99 -18.22 6.16
CA SER A 107 7.58 -17.86 6.37
C SER A 107 6.89 -17.52 5.05
N PRO A 108 5.56 -17.75 4.91
CA PRO A 108 4.80 -17.23 3.79
C PRO A 108 4.51 -15.72 3.88
N ILE A 109 4.76 -15.09 5.03
CA ILE A 109 4.49 -13.67 5.28
C ILE A 109 5.37 -12.79 4.38
N LYS A 110 4.75 -11.86 3.65
CA LYS A 110 5.43 -10.93 2.76
C LYS A 110 6.10 -9.79 3.51
N VAL A 111 7.05 -9.13 2.87
CA VAL A 111 7.62 -7.86 3.35
C VAL A 111 7.25 -6.76 2.38
N ALA A 112 6.41 -5.84 2.85
CA ALA A 112 6.12 -4.58 2.20
C ALA A 112 7.07 -3.48 2.71
N SER A 113 7.38 -2.53 1.85
CA SER A 113 8.09 -1.31 2.21
C SER A 113 7.28 -0.10 1.78
N VAL A 114 7.14 0.90 2.64
CA VAL A 114 6.77 2.23 2.15
C VAL A 114 7.91 2.80 1.30
N ALA A 115 7.57 3.67 0.34
CA ALA A 115 8.55 4.33 -0.50
C ALA A 115 8.03 5.69 -1.01
N THR A 116 8.79 6.31 -1.89
CA THR A 116 8.46 7.57 -2.60
C THR A 116 8.25 8.76 -1.65
N ALA A 117 9.12 8.90 -0.65
CA ALA A 117 9.11 9.94 0.38
C ALA A 117 7.90 9.87 1.32
N PHE A 118 7.50 8.66 1.70
CA PHE A 118 6.49 8.45 2.73
C PHE A 118 6.84 9.18 4.04
N PRO A 119 5.86 9.75 4.77
CA PRO A 119 4.43 9.85 4.43
C PRO A 119 4.07 11.05 3.54
N SER A 120 5.02 11.97 3.36
CA SER A 120 4.74 13.28 2.75
C SER A 120 4.54 13.26 1.24
N GLY A 121 5.19 12.33 0.53
CA GLY A 121 5.31 12.36 -0.93
C GLY A 121 6.17 13.52 -1.47
N HIS A 122 6.86 14.26 -0.60
CA HIS A 122 7.62 15.46 -0.94
C HIS A 122 9.13 15.18 -1.02
N SER A 123 9.56 14.72 -2.19
CA SER A 123 10.97 14.65 -2.58
C SER A 123 11.11 14.82 -4.09
N ARG A 124 12.33 14.93 -4.58
CA ARG A 124 12.59 14.90 -6.03
C ARG A 124 12.21 13.54 -6.61
N GLU A 125 11.76 13.54 -7.86
CA GLU A 125 11.27 12.34 -8.55
C GLU A 125 12.35 11.26 -8.67
N ASP A 126 13.60 11.64 -8.96
CA ASP A 126 14.73 10.71 -9.05
C ASP A 126 14.97 9.96 -7.72
N LEU A 127 14.98 10.69 -6.60
CA LEU A 127 15.14 10.09 -5.27
C LEU A 127 14.00 9.16 -4.88
N ARG A 128 12.77 9.46 -5.32
CA ARG A 128 11.59 8.63 -5.04
C ARG A 128 11.67 7.29 -5.77
N GLU A 129 12.12 7.29 -7.02
CA GLU A 129 12.34 6.05 -7.76
C GLU A 129 13.53 5.25 -7.21
N ASP A 130 14.61 5.93 -6.79
CA ASP A 130 15.76 5.27 -6.17
C ASP A 130 15.41 4.59 -4.84
N GLU A 131 14.52 5.19 -4.03
CA GLU A 131 13.99 4.56 -2.82
C GLU A 131 13.25 3.25 -3.12
N VAL A 132 12.47 3.22 -4.21
CA VAL A 132 11.75 2.01 -4.67
C VAL A 132 12.75 0.94 -5.11
N ARG A 133 13.74 1.30 -5.93
CA ARG A 133 14.80 0.37 -6.37
C ARG A 133 15.58 -0.17 -5.18
N PHE A 134 15.87 0.67 -4.19
CA PHE A 134 16.53 0.27 -2.96
C PHE A 134 15.69 -0.74 -2.18
N ALA A 135 14.41 -0.45 -1.91
CA ALA A 135 13.52 -1.37 -1.20
C ALA A 135 13.42 -2.75 -1.90
N VAL A 136 13.30 -2.76 -3.23
CA VAL A 136 13.28 -4.00 -4.03
C VAL A 136 14.62 -4.73 -3.95
N ALA A 137 15.75 -4.02 -4.03
CA ALA A 137 17.08 -4.62 -3.91
C ALA A 137 17.35 -5.22 -2.52
N GLU A 138 16.74 -4.66 -1.47
CA GLU A 138 16.77 -5.21 -0.11
C GLU A 138 15.84 -6.43 0.06
N GLY A 139 14.99 -6.72 -0.94
CA GLY A 139 14.19 -7.94 -1.02
C GLY A 139 12.69 -7.75 -0.73
N ALA A 140 12.18 -6.51 -0.79
CA ALA A 140 10.75 -6.25 -0.62
C ALA A 140 9.91 -7.04 -1.63
N ASP A 141 8.86 -7.70 -1.14
CA ASP A 141 7.87 -8.38 -1.96
C ASP A 141 6.84 -7.38 -2.53
N GLU A 142 6.60 -6.30 -1.78
CA GLU A 142 5.62 -5.27 -2.08
C GLU A 142 6.17 -3.86 -1.77
N VAL A 143 5.70 -2.86 -2.49
CA VAL A 143 6.06 -1.45 -2.32
C VAL A 143 4.79 -0.62 -2.19
N ASP A 144 4.70 0.15 -1.13
CA ASP A 144 3.58 1.05 -0.84
C ASP A 144 4.04 2.49 -1.16
N MET A 145 3.75 2.97 -2.37
CA MET A 145 4.10 4.32 -2.82
C MET A 145 3.07 5.35 -2.33
N VAL A 146 3.48 6.60 -2.12
CA VAL A 146 2.60 7.75 -1.91
C VAL A 146 2.58 8.57 -3.20
N ILE A 147 1.39 8.96 -3.69
CA ILE A 147 1.30 9.82 -4.88
C ILE A 147 1.80 11.23 -4.59
N ASN A 148 2.24 11.96 -5.63
CA ASN A 148 2.47 13.41 -5.50
C ASN A 148 1.14 14.16 -5.41
N ARG A 149 0.66 14.38 -4.19
CA ARG A 149 -0.61 15.07 -3.91
C ARG A 149 -0.60 16.52 -4.38
N GLY A 150 0.56 17.19 -4.32
CA GLY A 150 0.72 18.55 -4.82
C GLY A 150 0.45 18.67 -6.33
N ARG A 151 0.94 17.72 -7.13
CA ARG A 151 0.64 17.63 -8.56
C ARG A 151 -0.82 17.27 -8.80
N PHE A 152 -1.34 16.27 -8.08
CA PHE A 152 -2.74 15.86 -8.20
C PHE A 152 -3.72 17.01 -7.93
N LEU A 153 -3.52 17.76 -6.84
CA LEU A 153 -4.40 18.87 -6.43
C LEU A 153 -4.27 20.09 -7.36
N LYS A 154 -3.15 20.24 -8.08
CA LYS A 154 -2.99 21.23 -9.15
C LYS A 154 -3.63 20.82 -10.47
N GLY A 155 -4.17 19.60 -10.56
CA GLY A 155 -4.75 19.05 -11.79
C GLY A 155 -3.74 18.45 -12.77
N ASP A 156 -2.48 18.29 -12.35
CA ASP A 156 -1.41 17.69 -13.14
C ASP A 156 -1.48 16.15 -13.06
N TYR A 157 -2.59 15.59 -13.56
CA TYR A 157 -2.90 14.16 -13.44
C TYR A 157 -1.96 13.28 -14.26
N ASN A 158 -1.51 13.76 -15.42
CA ASN A 158 -0.58 13.01 -16.28
C ASN A 158 0.77 12.82 -15.57
N ALA A 159 1.29 13.84 -14.88
CA ALA A 159 2.53 13.68 -14.14
C ALA A 159 2.40 12.69 -12.97
N VAL A 160 1.24 12.62 -12.31
CA VAL A 160 0.97 11.60 -11.28
C VAL A 160 0.89 10.21 -11.90
N TYR A 161 0.22 10.07 -13.04
CA TYR A 161 0.15 8.83 -13.78
C TYR A 161 1.54 8.34 -14.21
N ASP A 162 2.34 9.22 -14.82
CA ASP A 162 3.69 8.89 -15.28
C ASP A 162 4.57 8.46 -14.09
N GLU A 163 4.43 9.11 -12.94
CA GLU A 163 5.13 8.72 -11.71
C GLU A 163 4.71 7.33 -11.21
N VAL A 164 3.42 7.01 -11.19
CA VAL A 164 2.93 5.66 -10.82
C VAL A 164 3.48 4.62 -11.79
N ALA A 165 3.46 4.90 -13.09
CA ALA A 165 3.93 3.97 -14.11
C ALA A 165 5.45 3.74 -14.04
N ARG A 166 6.25 4.79 -13.82
CA ARG A 166 7.70 4.66 -13.57
C ARG A 166 8.00 3.91 -12.28
N THR A 167 7.23 4.18 -11.21
CA THR A 167 7.34 3.45 -9.94
C THR A 167 7.02 1.96 -10.13
N LYS A 168 5.98 1.64 -10.92
CA LYS A 168 5.62 0.26 -11.25
C LYS A 168 6.73 -0.44 -12.02
N ALA A 169 7.36 0.25 -12.97
CA ALA A 169 8.53 -0.29 -13.68
C ALA A 169 9.70 -0.53 -12.72
N ALA A 170 9.98 0.40 -11.80
CA ALA A 170 11.04 0.28 -10.79
C ALA A 170 10.79 -0.87 -9.79
N CYS A 171 9.53 -1.21 -9.51
CA CYS A 171 9.18 -2.36 -8.66
C CYS A 171 9.59 -3.71 -9.26
N GLY A 172 9.73 -3.81 -10.59
CA GLY A 172 9.90 -5.08 -11.28
C GLY A 172 8.79 -6.07 -10.92
N ASN A 173 9.18 -7.19 -10.30
CA ASN A 173 8.24 -8.23 -9.86
C ASN A 173 7.53 -7.92 -8.54
N ALA A 174 7.99 -6.92 -7.77
CA ALA A 174 7.32 -6.53 -6.54
C ALA A 174 5.92 -5.96 -6.84
N ARG A 175 4.99 -6.24 -5.94
CA ARG A 175 3.63 -5.67 -6.02
C ARG A 175 3.69 -4.19 -5.68
N LEU A 176 3.07 -3.35 -6.49
CA LEU A 176 2.91 -1.93 -6.18
C LEU A 176 1.54 -1.72 -5.52
N LYS A 177 1.52 -0.99 -4.41
CA LYS A 177 0.32 -0.40 -3.81
C LYS A 177 0.47 1.11 -3.83
N VAL A 178 -0.62 1.82 -4.10
CA VAL A 178 -0.61 3.28 -4.27
C VAL A 178 -1.45 3.94 -3.18
N ILE A 179 -0.78 4.65 -2.28
CA ILE A 179 -1.37 5.45 -1.20
C ILE A 179 -1.83 6.78 -1.80
N LEU A 180 -3.14 6.99 -1.77
CA LEU A 180 -3.80 8.17 -2.33
C LEU A 180 -3.92 9.33 -1.32
N GLU A 181 -3.82 9.03 -0.02
CA GLU A 181 -4.10 9.97 1.09
C GLU A 181 -5.49 10.63 0.95
N THR A 182 -6.54 9.81 0.94
CA THR A 182 -7.90 10.27 0.63
C THR A 182 -8.39 11.41 1.54
N GLY A 183 -7.85 11.53 2.75
CA GLY A 183 -8.14 12.63 3.69
C GLY A 183 -7.74 14.02 3.16
N GLU A 184 -6.77 14.09 2.25
CA GLU A 184 -6.29 15.36 1.66
C GLU A 184 -6.91 15.65 0.27
N LEU A 185 -7.66 14.71 -0.30
CA LEU A 185 -8.24 14.86 -1.64
C LEU A 185 -9.55 15.64 -1.63
N GLY A 186 -10.24 15.69 -0.49
CA GLY A 186 -11.40 16.56 -0.24
C GLY A 186 -12.75 16.08 -0.76
N THR A 187 -12.82 15.40 -1.93
CA THR A 187 -14.08 14.89 -2.49
C THR A 187 -13.95 13.45 -2.96
N LEU A 188 -15.06 12.70 -2.94
CA LEU A 188 -15.08 11.31 -3.44
C LEU A 188 -14.80 11.21 -4.94
N ASP A 189 -15.15 12.24 -5.74
CA ASP A 189 -14.78 12.30 -7.16
C ASP A 189 -13.26 12.37 -7.35
N ARG A 190 -12.56 13.14 -6.50
CA ARG A 190 -11.10 13.20 -6.52
C ARG A 190 -10.48 11.90 -6.05
N VAL A 191 -11.06 11.24 -5.05
CA VAL A 191 -10.65 9.88 -4.64
C VAL A 191 -10.80 8.91 -5.82
N ARG A 192 -11.96 8.90 -6.49
CA ARG A 192 -12.21 8.05 -7.66
C ARG A 192 -11.20 8.31 -8.78
N ARG A 193 -10.93 9.59 -9.08
CA ARG A 193 -9.95 9.99 -10.08
C ARG A 193 -8.54 9.54 -9.73
N ALA A 194 -8.12 9.67 -8.47
CA ALA A 194 -6.84 9.19 -8.00
C ALA A 194 -6.74 7.66 -8.09
N SER A 195 -7.83 6.93 -7.81
CA SER A 195 -7.90 5.49 -8.05
C SER A 195 -7.75 5.11 -9.52
N ASP A 196 -8.39 5.85 -10.43
CA ASP A 196 -8.25 5.59 -11.88
C ASP A 196 -6.83 5.82 -12.38
N ILE A 197 -6.11 6.78 -11.82
CA ILE A 197 -4.69 7.02 -12.14
C ILE A 197 -3.80 5.88 -11.64
N ALA A 198 -4.17 5.23 -10.53
CA ALA A 198 -3.37 4.20 -9.87
C ALA A 198 -3.55 2.78 -10.44
N MET A 199 -4.53 2.57 -11.35
CA MET A 199 -4.90 1.27 -11.93
C MET A 199 -4.20 1.01 -13.26
#